data_AF-A0A3D4NBY0-F1
#
_entry.id   AF-A0A3D4NBY0-F1
#
_cell.length_a   1.000
_cell.length_b   1.000
_cell.length_c   1.000
_cell.angle_alpha   90.00
_cell.angle_beta   90.00
_cell.angle_gamma   90.00
#
_symmetry.space_group_name_H-M   'P 1'
#
loop_
_entity.id
_entity.type
_entity.pdbx_description
1 polymer ?
#
loop_
_entity_poly.entity_id
_entity_poly.type
_entity_poly.pdbx_seq_one_letter_code
_entity_poly.pdbx_strand_id
1 'polypeptide(L)'
;MSSRSIHGLICRDHFIDLTCIMDKQNIYFTTRHNIKTKIRKVFFHSVTIIELKMKTYRYFFSVLLFVALALLAGCSALTNQMNRATEIADSTPTPITLPTQLSGQARVESQTCQVAELVTIQTDKPQGDLMAWSPTGHALAFVQPVNQYSGFYIGDLVIYDAVAQETIFTSKDRAVFGDLTWSPDGSALAYAALDQAAGVYTVKVVTLADGVEVDIFGDEARTEEFASQKGILSWTNEPDLIVTSICGTDCVRQYQYNKVSQTLNPLQEIRYNENTSLTLVNDIISSDEYWQISIDNNDNSWITSGGEASLIHSTEEATFTSTVDSRISLLLPGIELKEEKFSKDSKYLAIRTAEKVIIYQLGCTTE
;
A
#
# COMPACT_ATOMS: atom_id res chain seq x y z
N MET A 1 37.69 -24.93 22.38
CA MET A 1 36.97 -24.58 23.62
C MET A 1 36.84 -23.06 23.68
N SER A 2 35.69 -22.55 23.25
CA SER A 2 35.30 -21.15 23.36
C SER A 2 34.33 -21.00 24.53
N SER A 3 34.38 -19.89 25.27
CA SER A 3 33.18 -19.37 25.93
C SER A 3 33.05 -17.88 25.62
N ARG A 4 32.10 -17.54 24.77
CA ARG A 4 31.57 -16.18 24.61
C ARG A 4 30.49 -15.96 25.67
N SER A 5 30.55 -14.80 26.32
CA SER A 5 29.51 -14.22 27.15
C SER A 5 28.31 -13.80 26.29
N ILE A 6 27.09 -14.15 26.70
CA ILE A 6 25.83 -13.63 26.17
C ILE A 6 25.22 -12.77 27.27
N HIS A 7 25.05 -11.48 27.00
CA HIS A 7 24.27 -10.55 27.82
C HIS A 7 22.78 -10.80 27.57
N GLY A 8 22.01 -11.05 28.63
CA GLY A 8 20.55 -11.13 28.57
C GLY A 8 19.91 -9.75 28.74
N LEU A 9 19.06 -9.35 27.80
CA LEU A 9 18.16 -8.22 27.93
C LEU A 9 16.97 -8.59 28.83
N ILE A 10 16.64 -7.70 29.77
CA ILE A 10 15.46 -7.78 30.63
C ILE A 10 14.34 -6.98 29.94
N CYS A 11 13.30 -7.65 29.46
CA CYS A 11 12.03 -6.98 29.13
C CYS A 11 11.15 -7.00 30.38
N ARG A 12 10.74 -5.81 30.84
CA ARG A 12 9.78 -5.63 31.91
C ARG A 12 8.49 -5.15 31.29
N ASP A 13 7.41 -5.92 31.44
CA ASP A 13 6.09 -5.33 31.54
C ASP A 13 5.14 -6.20 32.38
N HIS A 14 4.17 -5.52 32.98
CA HIS A 14 3.42 -5.91 34.17
C HIS A 14 2.54 -7.18 34.02
N PHE A 15 2.54 -7.98 35.10
CA PHE A 15 1.71 -9.18 35.40
C PHE A 15 2.12 -10.51 34.73
N ILE A 16 2.61 -11.42 35.60
CA ILE A 16 2.96 -12.85 35.43
C ILE A 16 4.47 -13.11 35.18
N ASP A 17 5.17 -13.58 36.23
CA ASP A 17 6.57 -14.05 36.17
C ASP A 17 6.68 -15.34 35.32
N LEU A 18 7.17 -15.20 34.09
CA LEU A 18 7.57 -16.31 33.23
C LEU A 18 9.05 -16.17 32.88
N THR A 19 9.86 -17.15 33.25
CA THR A 19 11.30 -17.20 32.90
C THR A 19 11.47 -17.91 31.56
N CYS A 20 12.03 -17.21 30.57
CA CYS A 20 12.26 -17.74 29.23
C CYS A 20 13.67 -18.36 29.14
N ILE A 21 13.77 -19.62 28.71
CA ILE A 21 15.04 -20.29 28.41
C ILE A 21 15.01 -20.69 26.94
N MET A 22 15.95 -20.17 26.14
CA MET A 22 16.08 -20.50 24.72
C MET A 22 17.12 -21.61 24.52
N ASP A 23 16.72 -22.69 23.83
CA ASP A 23 17.64 -23.60 23.13
C ASP A 23 17.09 -23.88 21.72
N LYS A 24 18.02 -24.16 20.80
CA LYS A 24 18.01 -23.86 19.36
C LYS A 24 16.91 -24.46 18.48
N GLN A 25 15.82 -25.03 18.99
CA GLN A 25 14.75 -25.49 18.11
C GLN A 25 13.33 -25.65 18.69
N ASN A 26 13.00 -25.23 19.94
CA ASN A 26 11.60 -25.22 20.43
C ASN A 26 11.40 -24.30 21.67
N ILE A 27 10.20 -23.72 21.82
CA ILE A 27 9.77 -22.91 23.00
C ILE A 27 8.96 -23.80 23.96
N TYR A 28 9.31 -23.82 25.25
CA TYR A 28 8.57 -24.56 26.29
C TYR A 28 8.14 -23.63 27.43
N PHE A 29 6.86 -23.72 27.84
CA PHE A 29 6.34 -23.08 29.06
C PHE A 29 6.20 -24.14 30.16
N THR A 30 6.79 -23.93 31.34
CA THR A 30 6.63 -24.86 32.48
C THR A 30 6.28 -24.11 33.75
N THR A 31 5.22 -24.53 34.43
CA THR A 31 4.85 -24.09 35.78
C THR A 31 5.37 -25.09 36.81
N ARG A 32 6.07 -24.59 37.85
CA ARG A 32 6.68 -25.42 38.90
C ARG A 32 5.60 -25.94 39.87
N HIS A 33 5.35 -27.26 39.89
CA HIS A 33 4.83 -27.91 41.08
C HIS A 33 5.49 -29.26 41.37
N ASN A 34 6.05 -29.35 42.58
CA ASN A 34 6.64 -30.53 43.22
C ASN A 34 5.63 -31.67 43.34
N ILE A 35 6.07 -32.93 43.26
CA ILE A 35 5.89 -33.95 44.31
C ILE A 35 6.71 -35.22 44.02
N LYS A 36 7.32 -35.71 45.10
CA LYS A 36 8.27 -36.83 45.20
C LYS A 36 7.62 -38.21 45.04
N THR A 37 8.45 -39.11 44.53
CA THR A 37 8.39 -40.58 44.46
C THR A 37 8.00 -41.28 45.76
N LYS A 38 7.19 -42.35 45.68
CA LYS A 38 7.24 -43.47 46.65
C LYS A 38 6.76 -44.79 46.02
N ILE A 39 7.71 -45.69 45.78
CA ILE A 39 7.47 -47.12 45.50
C ILE A 39 7.33 -47.83 46.86
N ARG A 40 6.26 -48.62 47.06
CA ARG A 40 6.27 -49.72 48.03
C ARG A 40 5.42 -50.91 47.56
N LYS A 41 5.96 -52.08 47.91
CA LYS A 41 5.64 -53.44 47.46
C LYS A 41 4.19 -53.89 47.74
N VAL A 42 3.74 -54.71 46.80
CA VAL A 42 2.56 -55.59 46.76
C VAL A 42 2.60 -56.63 47.88
N PHE A 43 1.44 -56.96 48.49
CA PHE A 43 0.94 -58.34 48.56
C PHE A 43 -0.53 -58.48 49.02
N PHE A 44 -1.25 -59.30 48.24
CA PHE A 44 -2.50 -60.05 48.45
C PHE A 44 -3.81 -59.33 48.79
N HIS A 45 -4.68 -59.20 47.77
CA HIS A 45 -6.10 -59.65 47.77
C HIS A 45 -6.60 -59.59 46.30
N SER A 46 -6.10 -60.52 45.47
CA SER A 46 -6.23 -60.49 44.01
C SER A 46 -7.17 -61.57 43.49
N VAL A 47 -8.46 -61.55 43.87
CA VAL A 47 -9.45 -62.40 43.17
C VAL A 47 -10.79 -61.68 42.93
N THR A 48 -11.19 -60.69 43.74
CA THR A 48 -12.53 -60.08 43.61
C THR A 48 -12.63 -58.85 42.70
N ILE A 49 -11.51 -58.27 42.22
CA ILE A 49 -11.51 -57.00 41.44
C ILE A 49 -11.61 -57.24 39.91
N ILE A 50 -11.29 -58.44 39.42
CA ILE A 50 -11.20 -58.71 37.97
C ILE A 50 -12.59 -58.83 37.32
N GLU A 51 -13.58 -59.41 38.01
CA GLU A 51 -14.93 -59.54 37.44
C GLU A 51 -15.72 -58.22 37.39
N LEU A 52 -15.50 -57.31 38.34
CA LEU A 52 -16.12 -55.98 38.33
C LEU A 52 -15.57 -55.10 37.20
N LYS A 53 -14.27 -55.20 36.86
CA LYS A 53 -13.69 -54.41 35.76
C LYS A 53 -14.22 -54.80 34.38
N MET A 54 -14.51 -56.07 34.11
CA MET A 54 -14.95 -56.51 32.78
C MET A 54 -16.42 -56.16 32.46
N LYS A 55 -17.31 -56.14 33.46
CA LYS A 55 -18.71 -55.70 33.27
C LYS A 55 -18.80 -54.21 32.99
N THR A 56 -18.03 -53.39 33.71
CA THR A 56 -18.00 -51.93 33.51
C THR A 56 -17.39 -51.56 32.16
N TYR A 57 -16.38 -52.31 31.68
CA TYR A 57 -15.77 -52.08 30.37
C TYR A 57 -16.72 -52.43 29.21
N ARG A 58 -17.52 -53.51 29.32
CA ARG A 58 -18.56 -53.84 28.34
C ARG A 58 -19.64 -52.76 28.29
N TYR A 59 -20.09 -52.26 29.44
CA TYR A 59 -21.06 -51.17 29.51
C TYR A 59 -20.50 -49.87 28.90
N PHE A 60 -19.26 -49.53 29.23
CA PHE A 60 -18.60 -48.34 28.69
C PHE A 60 -18.43 -48.41 27.17
N PHE A 61 -18.04 -49.57 26.65
CA PHE A 61 -17.90 -49.79 25.20
C PHE A 61 -19.24 -49.74 24.47
N SER A 62 -20.31 -50.30 25.07
CA SER A 62 -21.65 -50.20 24.48
C SER A 62 -22.20 -48.77 24.48
N VAL A 63 -21.96 -47.97 25.53
CA VAL A 63 -22.37 -46.56 25.56
C VAL A 63 -21.61 -45.75 24.52
N LEU A 64 -20.30 -46.00 24.37
CA LEU A 64 -19.47 -45.30 23.39
C LEU A 64 -19.87 -45.65 21.95
N LEU A 65 -20.27 -46.91 21.70
CA LEU A 65 -20.83 -47.35 20.42
C LEU A 65 -22.18 -46.66 20.12
N PHE A 66 -23.06 -46.54 21.12
CA PHE A 66 -24.34 -45.85 20.96
C PHE A 66 -24.16 -44.35 20.69
N VAL A 67 -23.21 -43.69 21.36
CA VAL A 67 -22.88 -42.27 21.11
C VAL A 67 -22.28 -42.10 19.71
N ALA A 68 -21.41 -42.99 19.26
CA ALA A 68 -20.85 -42.96 17.91
C ALA A 68 -21.93 -43.15 16.83
N LEU A 69 -22.87 -44.07 17.04
CA LEU A 69 -24.02 -44.28 16.14
C LEU A 69 -24.97 -43.07 16.10
N ALA A 70 -25.19 -42.41 17.23
CA ALA A 70 -25.98 -41.18 17.29
C ALA A 70 -25.31 -40.01 16.54
N LEU A 71 -23.98 -39.87 16.63
CA LEU A 71 -23.21 -38.87 15.88
C LEU A 71 -23.23 -39.13 14.37
N LEU A 72 -23.19 -40.40 13.95
CA LEU A 72 -23.31 -40.81 12.54
C LEU A 72 -24.71 -40.53 11.96
N ALA A 73 -25.77 -40.75 12.75
CA ALA A 73 -27.14 -40.41 12.34
C ALA A 73 -27.35 -38.89 12.22
N GLY A 74 -26.71 -38.08 13.09
CA GLY A 74 -26.76 -36.62 13.01
C GLY A 74 -26.11 -36.02 11.76
N CYS A 75 -25.09 -36.68 11.19
CA CYS A 75 -24.45 -36.23 9.94
C CYS A 75 -25.41 -36.34 8.74
N SER A 76 -26.31 -37.32 8.73
CA SER A 76 -27.25 -37.53 7.61
C SER A 76 -28.34 -36.45 7.51
N ALA A 77 -28.74 -35.86 8.65
CA ALA A 77 -29.70 -34.76 8.70
C ALA A 77 -29.07 -33.41 8.25
N LEU A 78 -27.78 -33.21 8.53
CA LEU A 78 -27.02 -32.04 8.06
C LEU A 78 -26.73 -32.09 6.55
N THR A 79 -26.48 -33.27 5.97
CA THR A 79 -26.30 -33.42 4.52
C THR A 79 -27.57 -33.11 3.72
N ASN A 80 -28.77 -33.34 4.28
CA ASN A 80 -30.02 -32.97 3.61
C ASN A 80 -30.33 -31.46 3.66
N GLN A 81 -29.73 -30.69 4.59
CA GLN A 81 -29.76 -29.23 4.55
C GLN A 81 -28.70 -28.64 3.60
N MET A 82 -27.59 -29.33 3.38
CA MET A 82 -26.53 -28.90 2.44
C MET A 82 -26.87 -29.15 0.96
N ASN A 83 -27.85 -30.00 0.65
CA ASN A 83 -28.29 -30.28 -0.72
C ASN A 83 -29.50 -29.44 -1.20
N ARG A 84 -29.91 -28.42 -0.43
CA ARG A 84 -30.83 -27.42 -0.99
C ARG A 84 -30.02 -26.60 -1.98
N ALA A 85 -30.31 -26.79 -3.27
CA ALA A 85 -29.76 -25.95 -4.33
C ALA A 85 -29.88 -24.49 -3.87
N THR A 86 -28.73 -23.86 -3.63
CA THR A 86 -28.67 -22.43 -3.45
C THR A 86 -29.14 -21.89 -4.78
N GLU A 87 -30.33 -21.31 -4.84
CA GLU A 87 -30.68 -20.44 -5.98
C GLU A 87 -29.57 -19.40 -6.01
N ILE A 88 -28.68 -19.54 -6.98
CA ILE A 88 -27.76 -18.48 -7.34
C ILE A 88 -28.69 -17.39 -7.86
N ALA A 89 -29.08 -16.48 -6.97
CA ALA A 89 -29.62 -15.21 -7.38
C ALA A 89 -28.50 -14.59 -8.22
N ASP A 90 -28.68 -14.65 -9.54
CA ASP A 90 -27.88 -13.92 -10.48
C ASP A 90 -28.14 -12.44 -10.16
N SER A 91 -27.37 -11.92 -9.21
CA SER A 91 -27.43 -10.52 -8.84
C SER A 91 -26.84 -9.78 -10.01
N THR A 92 -27.65 -9.55 -11.04
CA THR A 92 -27.35 -8.54 -12.05
C THR A 92 -27.00 -7.28 -11.26
N PRO A 93 -25.74 -6.81 -11.31
CA PRO A 93 -25.33 -5.67 -10.52
C PRO A 93 -26.25 -4.52 -10.88
N THR A 94 -26.82 -3.87 -9.87
CA THR A 94 -27.66 -2.69 -10.08
C THR A 94 -26.84 -1.72 -10.93
N PRO A 95 -27.31 -1.34 -12.13
CA PRO A 95 -26.53 -0.49 -13.00
C PRO A 95 -26.31 0.84 -12.27
N ILE A 96 -25.05 1.18 -12.03
CA ILE A 96 -24.68 2.46 -11.44
C ILE A 96 -25.21 3.55 -12.38
N THR A 97 -26.14 4.36 -11.90
CA THR A 97 -26.76 5.42 -12.69
C THR A 97 -25.79 6.56 -12.88
N LEU A 98 -25.73 7.10 -14.09
CA LEU A 98 -24.91 8.28 -14.36
C LEU A 98 -25.45 9.46 -13.54
N PRO A 99 -24.60 10.21 -12.81
CA PRO A 99 -25.01 11.38 -12.05
C PRO A 99 -25.72 12.41 -12.94
N THR A 100 -26.72 13.11 -12.39
CA THR A 100 -27.50 14.11 -13.14
C THR A 100 -26.62 15.18 -13.78
N GLN A 101 -25.55 15.60 -13.10
CA GLN A 101 -24.58 16.59 -13.61
C GLN A 101 -23.81 16.11 -14.84
N LEU A 102 -23.71 14.79 -15.04
CA LEU A 102 -23.00 14.14 -16.14
C LEU A 102 -23.97 13.64 -17.24
N SER A 103 -25.28 13.81 -17.05
CA SER A 103 -26.31 13.30 -17.97
C SER A 103 -26.28 13.88 -19.39
N GLY A 104 -25.54 14.98 -19.61
CA GLY A 104 -25.32 15.56 -20.93
C GLY A 104 -24.38 14.77 -21.84
N GLN A 105 -23.67 13.77 -21.31
CA GLN A 105 -22.74 12.93 -22.06
C GLN A 105 -23.39 11.63 -22.54
N ALA A 106 -22.92 11.09 -23.66
CA ALA A 106 -23.34 9.78 -24.15
C ALA A 106 -22.67 8.67 -23.33
N ARG A 107 -23.46 7.92 -22.55
CA ARG A 107 -22.93 6.76 -21.82
C ARG A 107 -22.52 5.66 -22.80
N VAL A 108 -21.30 5.17 -22.64
CA VAL A 108 -20.73 4.07 -23.44
C VAL A 108 -20.20 2.96 -22.52
N GLU A 109 -19.91 1.81 -23.11
CA GLU A 109 -19.12 0.76 -22.48
C GLU A 109 -17.71 1.25 -22.16
N SER A 110 -16.95 0.48 -21.39
CA SER A 110 -15.59 0.86 -20.98
C SER A 110 -14.73 1.30 -22.18
N GLN A 111 -14.10 2.47 -22.01
CA GLN A 111 -13.14 3.05 -22.95
C GLN A 111 -11.69 2.82 -22.49
N THR A 112 -11.51 1.91 -21.53
CA THR A 112 -10.25 1.65 -20.84
C THR A 112 -10.03 0.16 -20.64
N CYS A 113 -8.78 -0.26 -20.65
CA CYS A 113 -8.36 -1.64 -20.41
C CYS A 113 -7.35 -1.62 -19.27
N GLN A 114 -7.63 -2.40 -18.23
CA GLN A 114 -6.70 -2.54 -17.13
C GLN A 114 -5.45 -3.27 -17.61
N VAL A 115 -4.30 -2.62 -17.48
CA VAL A 115 -2.96 -3.12 -17.83
C VAL A 115 -2.35 -3.80 -16.62
N ALA A 116 -2.45 -3.16 -15.46
CA ALA A 116 -1.85 -3.64 -14.23
C ALA A 116 -2.65 -3.21 -13.01
N GLU A 117 -2.55 -4.02 -11.95
CA GLU A 117 -3.01 -3.68 -10.61
C GLU A 117 -1.90 -4.07 -9.63
N LEU A 118 -1.36 -3.06 -8.93
CA LEU A 118 -0.15 -3.16 -8.13
C LEU A 118 -0.44 -2.65 -6.72
N VAL A 119 0.20 -3.22 -5.70
CA VAL A 119 0.04 -2.75 -4.31
C VAL A 119 0.85 -1.48 -4.09
N THR A 120 0.28 -0.50 -3.38
CA THR A 120 0.93 0.75 -2.96
C THR A 120 0.88 0.91 -1.45
N ILE A 121 1.73 1.80 -0.91
CA ILE A 121 1.66 2.18 0.50
C ILE A 121 0.40 3.01 0.81
N GLN A 122 -0.03 2.94 2.07
CA GLN A 122 -1.09 3.76 2.64
C GLN A 122 -0.52 4.98 3.36
N THR A 123 -1.25 6.09 3.27
CA THR A 123 -0.88 7.36 3.92
C THR A 123 -2.14 8.05 4.43
N ASP A 124 -2.04 8.72 5.58
CA ASP A 124 -3.09 9.57 6.15
C ASP A 124 -2.65 11.05 6.27
N LYS A 125 -1.44 11.34 5.76
CA LYS A 125 -0.83 12.67 5.73
C LYS A 125 -0.23 12.94 4.35
N PRO A 126 -0.05 14.23 3.98
CA PRO A 126 0.63 14.59 2.74
C PRO A 126 2.07 14.05 2.69
N GLN A 127 2.42 13.41 1.57
CA GLN A 127 3.76 12.88 1.29
C GLN A 127 4.22 13.21 -0.14
N GLY A 128 3.66 14.26 -0.74
CA GLY A 128 3.82 14.55 -2.16
C GLY A 128 3.17 13.48 -3.05
N ASP A 129 3.60 13.43 -4.30
CA ASP A 129 3.18 12.41 -5.27
C ASP A 129 3.71 11.03 -4.87
N LEU A 130 2.83 10.04 -4.79
CA LEU A 130 3.21 8.64 -4.53
C LEU A 130 3.32 7.82 -5.81
N MET A 131 2.88 8.38 -6.92
CA MET A 131 3.13 7.85 -8.25
C MET A 131 3.36 8.98 -9.26
N ALA A 132 4.23 8.74 -10.24
CA ALA A 132 4.52 9.72 -11.28
C ALA A 132 4.92 9.04 -12.58
N TRP A 133 4.32 9.47 -13.70
CA TRP A 133 4.73 9.03 -15.03
C TRP A 133 6.04 9.68 -15.44
N SER A 134 6.89 8.91 -16.11
CA SER A 134 8.06 9.44 -16.81
C SER A 134 7.63 10.41 -17.91
N PRO A 135 8.30 11.57 -18.06
CA PRO A 135 7.97 12.53 -19.11
C PRO A 135 8.37 12.05 -20.51
N THR A 136 9.23 11.02 -20.63
CA THR A 136 9.81 10.57 -21.91
C THR A 136 9.37 9.17 -22.34
N GLY A 137 8.52 8.50 -21.57
CA GLY A 137 8.06 7.15 -21.89
C GLY A 137 6.82 6.71 -21.13
N HIS A 138 6.55 5.40 -21.13
CA HIS A 138 5.40 4.78 -20.48
C HIS A 138 5.76 4.09 -19.17
N ALA A 139 6.74 4.64 -18.47
CA ALA A 139 7.18 4.14 -17.18
C ALA A 139 6.47 4.91 -16.05
N LEU A 140 5.85 4.20 -15.12
CA LEU A 140 5.25 4.75 -13.91
C LEU A 140 6.16 4.45 -12.71
N ALA A 141 6.63 5.47 -12.03
CA ALA A 141 7.23 5.32 -10.71
C ALA A 141 6.14 5.31 -9.64
N PHE A 142 6.24 4.46 -8.62
CA PHE A 142 5.35 4.47 -7.47
C PHE A 142 6.01 3.85 -6.22
N VAL A 143 5.44 4.10 -5.03
CA VAL A 143 5.94 3.56 -3.76
C VAL A 143 5.18 2.30 -3.35
N GLN A 144 5.87 1.17 -3.34
CA GLN A 144 5.31 -0.14 -3.01
C GLN A 144 5.73 -0.59 -1.60
N PRO A 145 4.87 -1.23 -0.78
CA PRO A 145 5.29 -1.82 0.47
C PRO A 145 6.40 -2.86 0.27
N VAL A 146 7.40 -2.89 1.15
CA VAL A 146 8.54 -3.83 1.08
C VAL A 146 8.09 -5.30 1.09
N ASN A 147 6.97 -5.61 1.75
CA ASN A 147 6.37 -6.94 1.79
C ASN A 147 5.44 -7.25 0.59
N GLN A 148 5.24 -6.27 -0.30
CA GLN A 148 4.36 -6.33 -1.46
C GLN A 148 2.89 -6.69 -1.14
N TYR A 149 2.46 -6.45 0.10
CA TYR A 149 1.12 -6.78 0.57
C TYR A 149 0.42 -5.58 1.20
N SER A 150 1.05 -4.92 2.17
CA SER A 150 0.52 -3.74 2.84
C SER A 150 1.63 -3.04 3.61
N GLY A 151 1.63 -1.71 3.57
CA GLY A 151 2.60 -0.88 4.27
C GLY A 151 2.05 0.54 4.44
N PHE A 152 2.58 1.24 5.43
CA PHE A 152 2.21 2.62 5.75
C PHE A 152 3.44 3.51 5.66
N TYR A 153 3.25 4.71 5.10
CA TYR A 153 4.20 5.82 5.03
C TYR A 153 5.48 5.60 4.22
N ILE A 154 6.05 4.39 4.19
CA ILE A 154 7.31 4.13 3.50
C ILE A 154 7.30 2.78 2.77
N GLY A 155 8.10 2.68 1.72
CA GLY A 155 8.24 1.47 0.92
C GLY A 155 9.50 1.45 0.05
N ASP A 156 9.46 0.59 -0.96
CA ASP A 156 10.40 0.55 -2.07
C ASP A 156 9.89 1.47 -3.19
N LEU A 157 10.79 2.21 -3.84
CA LEU A 157 10.49 2.84 -5.12
C LEU A 157 10.50 1.77 -6.20
N VAL A 158 9.41 1.68 -6.96
CA VAL A 158 9.24 0.76 -8.09
C VAL A 158 8.99 1.56 -9.35
N ILE A 159 9.59 1.16 -10.47
CA ILE A 159 9.26 1.70 -11.80
C ILE A 159 8.72 0.57 -12.66
N TYR A 160 7.51 0.76 -13.18
CA TYR A 160 6.78 -0.19 -13.99
C TYR A 160 6.60 0.33 -15.41
N ASP A 161 7.00 -0.46 -16.41
CA ASP A 161 6.76 -0.17 -17.82
C ASP A 161 5.38 -0.68 -18.23
N ALA A 162 4.47 0.23 -18.57
CA ALA A 162 3.09 -0.11 -18.91
C ALA A 162 2.95 -0.77 -20.30
N VAL A 163 3.93 -0.63 -21.18
CA VAL A 163 3.93 -1.26 -22.52
C VAL A 163 4.47 -2.68 -22.42
N ALA A 164 5.63 -2.85 -21.77
CA ALA A 164 6.25 -4.16 -21.55
C ALA A 164 5.54 -4.98 -20.45
N GLN A 165 4.72 -4.31 -19.63
CA GLN A 165 3.98 -4.87 -18.50
C GLN A 165 4.87 -5.51 -17.43
N GLU A 166 6.02 -4.89 -17.17
CA GLU A 166 7.02 -5.41 -16.22
C GLU A 166 7.62 -4.32 -15.34
N THR A 167 8.12 -4.74 -14.17
CA THR A 167 8.93 -3.88 -13.31
C THR A 167 10.34 -3.78 -13.88
N ILE A 168 10.76 -2.56 -14.22
CA ILE A 168 12.08 -2.29 -14.80
C ILE A 168 13.10 -1.75 -13.78
N PHE A 169 12.64 -1.29 -12.62
CA PHE A 169 13.51 -0.82 -11.55
C PHE A 169 12.86 -1.03 -10.17
N THR A 170 13.70 -1.32 -9.17
CA THR A 170 13.33 -1.31 -7.76
C THR A 170 14.50 -0.74 -6.96
N SER A 171 14.24 0.25 -6.10
CA SER A 171 15.28 0.86 -5.26
C SER A 171 15.88 -0.15 -4.30
N LYS A 172 17.12 0.12 -3.89
CA LYS A 172 17.72 -0.62 -2.76
C LYS A 172 17.21 -0.10 -1.42
N ASP A 173 16.82 1.18 -1.40
CA ASP A 173 16.19 1.81 -0.27
C ASP A 173 14.80 1.20 -0.01
N ARG A 174 14.55 0.90 1.26
CA ARG A 174 13.31 0.30 1.78
C ARG A 174 12.48 1.29 2.60
N ALA A 175 12.89 2.56 2.57
CA ALA A 175 12.31 3.64 3.36
C ALA A 175 11.99 4.88 2.49
N VAL A 176 11.60 4.66 1.23
CA VAL A 176 11.10 5.72 0.35
C VAL A 176 9.80 6.27 0.93
N PHE A 177 9.78 7.56 1.22
CA PHE A 177 8.64 8.26 1.79
C PHE A 177 7.65 8.72 0.71
N GLY A 178 8.13 9.13 -0.47
CA GLY A 178 7.26 9.60 -1.55
C GLY A 178 7.85 10.79 -2.28
N ASP A 179 6.98 11.68 -2.73
CA ASP A 179 7.31 12.92 -3.43
C ASP A 179 8.10 12.66 -4.72
N LEU A 180 7.60 11.72 -5.52
CA LEU A 180 8.29 11.20 -6.69
C LEU A 180 8.31 12.23 -7.82
N THR A 181 9.49 12.73 -8.18
CA THR A 181 9.64 13.79 -9.20
C THR A 181 10.67 13.42 -10.27
N TRP A 182 10.19 13.07 -11.45
CA TRP A 182 11.04 12.74 -12.61
C TRP A 182 11.82 13.93 -13.12
N SER A 183 13.07 13.71 -13.51
CA SER A 183 13.84 14.70 -14.28
C SER A 183 13.19 14.92 -15.65
N PRO A 184 13.21 16.15 -16.21
CA PRO A 184 12.59 16.46 -17.50
C PRO A 184 13.03 15.54 -18.65
N ASP A 185 14.28 15.07 -18.63
CA ASP A 185 14.81 14.12 -19.61
C ASP A 185 14.42 12.64 -19.35
N GLY A 186 13.77 12.35 -18.21
CA GLY A 186 13.38 11.01 -17.75
C GLY A 186 14.54 10.09 -17.38
N SER A 187 15.77 10.61 -17.30
CA SER A 187 16.96 9.82 -16.95
C SER A 187 17.16 9.60 -15.46
N ALA A 188 16.52 10.44 -14.64
CA ALA A 188 16.63 10.40 -13.19
C ALA A 188 15.27 10.62 -12.51
N LEU A 189 15.19 10.17 -11.26
CA LEU A 189 14.02 10.35 -10.41
C LEU A 189 14.48 10.82 -9.03
N ALA A 190 13.91 11.93 -8.56
CA ALA A 190 14.11 12.42 -7.21
C ALA A 190 12.95 11.95 -6.31
N TYR A 191 13.25 11.64 -5.05
CA TYR A 191 12.25 11.21 -4.07
C TYR A 191 12.69 11.54 -2.64
N ALA A 192 11.72 11.78 -1.77
CA ALA A 192 11.95 11.89 -0.33
C ALA A 192 12.10 10.50 0.29
N ALA A 193 13.04 10.36 1.21
CA ALA A 193 13.31 9.11 1.93
C ALA A 193 13.53 9.37 3.41
N LEU A 194 13.27 8.36 4.24
CA LEU A 194 13.57 8.38 5.66
C LEU A 194 14.87 7.62 5.93
N ASP A 195 15.92 8.30 6.40
CA ASP A 195 17.02 7.60 7.04
C ASP A 195 16.53 7.08 8.40
N GLN A 196 16.22 5.79 8.45
CA GLN A 196 15.70 5.15 9.65
C GLN A 196 16.71 5.08 10.80
N ALA A 197 18.01 5.10 10.50
CA ALA A 197 19.07 5.06 11.51
C ALA A 197 19.26 6.44 12.15
N ALA A 198 19.26 7.50 11.33
CA ALA A 198 19.38 8.87 11.81
C ALA A 198 18.03 9.46 12.27
N GLY A 199 16.90 8.90 11.85
CA GLY A 199 15.56 9.39 12.15
C GLY A 199 15.27 10.74 11.49
N VAL A 200 15.82 10.99 10.30
CA VAL A 200 15.64 12.24 9.54
C VAL A 200 15.24 11.96 8.10
N TYR A 201 14.46 12.87 7.53
CA TYR A 201 14.15 12.85 6.10
C TYR A 201 15.31 13.42 5.29
N THR A 202 15.56 12.79 4.15
CA THR A 202 16.45 13.28 3.11
C THR A 202 15.74 13.26 1.76
N VAL A 203 16.42 13.75 0.73
CA VAL A 203 16.04 13.58 -0.67
C VAL A 203 17.14 12.80 -1.37
N LYS A 204 16.74 11.80 -2.15
CA LYS A 204 17.63 11.03 -3.00
C LYS A 204 17.31 11.28 -4.46
N VAL A 205 18.33 11.22 -5.29
CA VAL A 205 18.20 11.23 -6.75
C VAL A 205 18.80 9.93 -7.27
N VAL A 206 17.99 9.14 -7.98
CA VAL A 206 18.46 7.93 -8.66
C VAL A 206 18.65 8.21 -10.14
N THR A 207 19.80 7.80 -10.69
CA THR A 207 20.05 7.76 -12.13
C THR A 207 19.68 6.37 -12.64
N LEU A 208 18.78 6.29 -13.62
CA LEU A 208 18.20 4.99 -14.01
C LEU A 208 19.12 4.12 -14.86
N ALA A 209 20.02 4.73 -15.62
CA ALA A 209 20.92 4.01 -16.51
C ALA A 209 21.87 3.04 -15.76
N ASP A 210 22.27 3.40 -14.54
CA ASP A 210 23.20 2.64 -13.70
C ASP A 210 22.65 2.30 -12.30
N GLY A 211 21.48 2.84 -11.94
CA GLY A 211 20.85 2.64 -10.63
C GLY A 211 21.64 3.30 -9.49
N VAL A 212 22.44 4.32 -9.78
CA VAL A 212 23.19 5.06 -8.76
C VAL A 212 22.24 6.02 -8.04
N GLU A 213 22.14 5.85 -6.73
CA GLU A 213 21.39 6.71 -5.82
C GLU A 213 22.35 7.69 -5.12
N VAL A 214 22.03 8.98 -5.16
CA VAL A 214 22.76 10.04 -4.44
C VAL A 214 21.86 10.62 -3.37
N ASP A 215 22.30 10.58 -2.12
CA ASP A 215 21.69 11.33 -1.02
C ASP A 215 22.19 12.79 -1.08
N ILE A 216 21.28 13.72 -1.38
CA ILE A 216 21.69 15.11 -1.69
C ILE A 216 21.99 15.93 -0.44
N PHE A 217 21.49 15.52 0.73
CA PHE A 217 21.78 16.18 2.00
C PHE A 217 22.89 15.47 2.78
N GLY A 218 23.00 14.14 2.66
CA GLY A 218 23.98 13.34 3.38
C GLY A 218 23.93 13.60 4.89
N ASP A 219 25.11 13.81 5.50
CA ASP A 219 25.24 14.08 6.94
C ASP A 219 24.55 15.38 7.40
N GLU A 220 24.27 16.31 6.47
CA GLU A 220 23.62 17.59 6.74
C GLU A 220 22.07 17.51 6.64
N ALA A 221 21.51 16.31 6.56
CA ALA A 221 20.06 16.11 6.49
C ALA A 221 19.32 16.62 7.74
N ARG A 222 19.97 16.67 8.91
CA ARG A 222 19.40 17.23 10.13
C ARG A 222 19.54 18.76 10.14
N THR A 223 18.49 19.45 9.74
CA THR A 223 18.44 20.92 9.72
C THR A 223 17.79 21.53 10.97
N GLU A 224 17.15 20.71 11.80
CA GLU A 224 16.51 21.11 13.06
C GLU A 224 16.42 19.92 14.05
N GLU A 225 15.79 20.10 15.21
CA GLU A 225 15.80 19.11 16.31
C GLU A 225 14.85 17.90 16.11
N PHE A 226 13.88 17.99 15.20
CA PHE A 226 12.92 16.96 14.82
C PHE A 226 13.42 16.15 13.61
N ALA A 227 12.48 15.70 12.77
CA ALA A 227 12.75 14.80 11.63
C ALA A 227 13.26 15.52 10.37
N SER A 228 13.31 16.85 10.38
CA SER A 228 13.79 17.70 9.29
C SER A 228 13.11 17.36 7.95
N GLN A 229 11.77 17.36 7.94
CA GLN A 229 10.99 16.95 6.76
C GLN A 229 11.48 17.67 5.50
N LYS A 230 11.63 16.89 4.44
CA LYS A 230 12.01 17.38 3.11
C LYS A 230 10.81 17.32 2.18
N GLY A 231 10.88 18.11 1.12
CA GLY A 231 10.06 17.91 -0.05
C GLY A 231 10.77 18.41 -1.30
N ILE A 232 10.10 18.24 -2.43
CA ILE A 232 10.60 18.49 -3.76
C ILE A 232 9.61 19.44 -4.42
N LEU A 233 10.10 20.56 -4.96
CA LEU A 233 9.23 21.53 -5.61
C LEU A 233 9.11 21.25 -7.10
N SER A 234 10.25 21.09 -7.78
CA SER A 234 10.30 20.75 -9.21
C SER A 234 11.74 20.68 -9.69
N TRP A 235 11.92 20.09 -10.87
CA TRP A 235 13.06 20.42 -11.72
C TRP A 235 12.75 21.74 -12.43
N THR A 236 13.54 22.78 -12.14
CA THR A 236 13.34 24.10 -12.78
C THR A 236 13.84 24.08 -14.22
N ASN A 237 15.01 23.49 -14.43
CA ASN A 237 15.63 23.19 -15.71
C ASN A 237 16.47 21.92 -15.53
N GLU A 238 16.87 21.26 -16.61
CA GLU A 238 18.04 20.37 -16.50
C GLU A 238 19.30 21.22 -16.30
N PRO A 239 20.19 20.93 -15.33
CA PRO A 239 20.24 19.75 -14.43
C PRO A 239 19.80 20.04 -12.97
N ASP A 240 18.98 21.06 -12.73
CA ASP A 240 18.73 21.67 -11.42
C ASP A 240 17.37 21.30 -10.82
N LEU A 241 17.43 20.67 -9.64
CA LEU A 241 16.29 20.30 -8.80
C LEU A 241 16.13 21.30 -7.64
N ILE A 242 14.91 21.75 -7.38
CA ILE A 242 14.59 22.56 -6.20
C ILE A 242 13.94 21.69 -5.14
N VAL A 243 14.52 21.70 -3.94
CA VAL A 243 14.06 20.95 -2.77
C VAL A 243 13.86 21.87 -1.58
N THR A 244 13.10 21.41 -0.59
CA THR A 244 12.82 22.13 0.65
C THR A 244 13.29 21.33 1.85
N SER A 245 13.65 22.02 2.93
CA SER A 245 13.86 21.42 4.26
C SER A 245 13.27 22.29 5.34
N ILE A 246 12.54 21.69 6.28
CA ILE A 246 12.12 22.38 7.51
C ILE A 246 13.37 22.76 8.31
N CYS A 247 13.52 24.04 8.65
CA CYS A 247 14.66 24.60 9.38
C CYS A 247 14.29 25.13 10.78
N GLY A 248 13.04 24.95 11.22
CA GLY A 248 12.53 25.42 12.50
C GLY A 248 11.00 25.50 12.49
N THR A 249 10.42 26.10 13.54
CA THR A 249 8.96 26.10 13.77
C THR A 249 8.13 26.77 12.65
N ASP A 250 8.65 27.84 12.04
CA ASP A 250 8.00 28.56 10.94
C ASP A 250 9.03 28.88 9.85
N CYS A 251 9.85 27.89 9.52
CA CYS A 251 11.00 28.05 8.62
C CYS A 251 11.06 26.87 7.65
N VAL A 252 11.05 27.18 6.36
CA VAL A 252 11.40 26.23 5.30
C VAL A 252 12.49 26.85 4.44
N ARG A 253 13.63 26.17 4.32
CA ARG A 253 14.72 26.60 3.45
C ARG A 253 14.63 25.86 2.12
N GLN A 254 14.69 26.61 1.03
CA GLN A 254 14.83 26.06 -0.32
C GLN A 254 16.29 25.85 -0.66
N TYR A 255 16.57 24.79 -1.41
CA TYR A 255 17.89 24.48 -1.94
C TYR A 255 17.79 24.16 -3.43
N GLN A 256 18.83 24.52 -4.18
CA GLN A 256 19.05 24.09 -5.55
C GLN A 256 20.11 22.99 -5.55
N TYR A 257 19.73 21.81 -5.98
CA TYR A 257 20.62 20.69 -6.23
C TYR A 257 20.92 20.58 -7.72
N ASN A 258 22.20 20.56 -8.09
CA ASN A 258 22.62 20.32 -9.46
C ASN A 258 23.04 18.84 -9.62
N LYS A 259 22.34 18.05 -10.44
CA LYS A 259 22.60 16.61 -10.57
C LYS A 259 23.96 16.26 -11.21
N VAL A 260 24.54 17.19 -11.98
CA VAL A 260 25.81 16.98 -12.68
C VAL A 260 27.00 17.29 -11.77
N SER A 261 27.02 18.45 -11.12
CA SER A 261 28.08 18.80 -10.17
C SER A 261 27.89 18.19 -8.79
N GLN A 262 26.70 17.63 -8.51
CA GLN A 262 26.29 17.09 -7.20
C GLN A 262 26.42 18.11 -6.07
N THR A 263 26.17 19.38 -6.37
CA THR A 263 26.25 20.47 -5.39
C THR A 263 24.87 20.89 -4.93
N LEU A 264 24.69 21.00 -3.61
CA LEU A 264 23.49 21.54 -2.98
C LEU A 264 23.76 22.96 -2.46
N ASN A 265 23.06 23.95 -3.02
CA ASN A 265 23.22 25.35 -2.63
C ASN A 265 21.93 25.88 -1.98
N PRO A 266 22.00 26.56 -0.83
CA PRO A 266 20.83 27.20 -0.24
C PRO A 266 20.36 28.35 -1.13
N LEU A 267 19.04 28.51 -1.22
CA LEU A 267 18.38 29.61 -1.91
C LEU A 267 17.79 30.57 -0.88
N GLN A 268 16.46 30.61 -0.80
CA GLN A 268 15.71 31.48 0.10
C GLN A 268 15.11 30.70 1.27
N GLU A 269 14.70 31.43 2.29
CA GLU A 269 13.86 30.91 3.37
C GLU A 269 12.45 31.48 3.21
N ILE A 270 11.46 30.61 3.34
CA ILE A 270 10.04 30.93 3.29
C ILE A 270 9.37 30.51 4.59
N ARG A 271 8.16 30.99 4.83
CA ARG A 271 7.37 30.55 5.98
C ARG A 271 6.83 29.16 5.77
N TYR A 272 6.52 28.46 6.86
CA TYR A 272 6.04 27.08 6.78
C TYR A 272 4.73 26.98 5.98
N ASN A 273 3.83 27.94 6.16
CA ASN A 273 2.53 27.99 5.47
C ASN A 273 2.62 28.38 3.99
N GLU A 274 3.79 28.79 3.50
CA GLU A 274 4.06 29.07 2.08
C GLU A 274 4.65 27.86 1.36
N ASN A 275 4.97 26.78 2.08
CA ASN A 275 5.57 25.58 1.50
C ASN A 275 4.52 24.69 0.82
N THR A 276 4.74 24.42 -0.47
CA THR A 276 3.88 23.57 -1.30
C THR A 276 4.54 22.26 -1.73
N SER A 277 5.75 21.94 -1.23
CA SER A 277 6.57 20.84 -1.75
C SER A 277 6.00 19.44 -1.52
N LEU A 278 5.04 19.26 -0.61
CA LEU A 278 4.39 17.96 -0.36
C LEU A 278 2.92 17.97 -0.76
N THR A 279 2.50 18.99 -1.51
CA THR A 279 1.14 19.10 -2.03
C THR A 279 0.99 18.14 -3.20
N LEU A 280 0.04 17.22 -3.09
CA LEU A 280 -0.37 16.34 -4.19
C LEU A 280 -1.13 17.15 -5.24
N VAL A 281 -0.79 16.96 -6.52
CA VAL A 281 -1.50 17.59 -7.65
C VAL A 281 -1.99 16.52 -8.60
N ASN A 282 -3.31 16.42 -8.77
CA ASN A 282 -3.92 15.44 -9.66
C ASN A 282 -4.10 15.96 -11.09
N ASP A 283 -3.94 15.05 -12.07
CA ASP A 283 -4.20 15.33 -13.47
C ASP A 283 -5.67 15.02 -13.78
N ILE A 284 -6.56 16.00 -13.58
CA ILE A 284 -8.00 15.82 -13.85
C ILE A 284 -8.28 15.72 -15.37
N ILE A 285 -7.41 16.33 -16.19
CA ILE A 285 -7.51 16.38 -17.66
C ILE A 285 -6.19 15.88 -18.25
N SER A 286 -6.25 15.09 -19.32
CA SER A 286 -5.06 14.63 -20.03
C SER A 286 -4.33 15.76 -20.75
N SER A 287 -3.05 15.54 -21.09
CA SER A 287 -2.22 16.56 -21.75
C SER A 287 -2.74 16.99 -23.13
N ASP A 288 -3.53 16.15 -23.80
CA ASP A 288 -4.18 16.44 -25.09
C ASP A 288 -5.61 16.97 -24.94
N GLU A 289 -6.07 17.20 -23.70
CA GLU A 289 -7.42 17.65 -23.35
C GLU A 289 -8.56 16.72 -23.78
N TYR A 290 -8.24 15.50 -24.25
CA TYR A 290 -9.23 14.56 -24.76
C TYR A 290 -9.90 13.73 -23.68
N TRP A 291 -9.19 13.45 -22.58
CA TRP A 291 -9.68 12.65 -21.46
C TRP A 291 -9.86 13.51 -20.21
N GLN A 292 -10.93 13.21 -19.47
CA GLN A 292 -11.22 13.85 -18.19
C GLN A 292 -11.71 12.84 -17.17
N ILE A 293 -11.26 12.99 -15.92
CA ILE A 293 -11.75 12.24 -14.76
C ILE A 293 -12.77 13.06 -13.98
N SER A 294 -13.82 12.41 -13.51
CA SER A 294 -14.83 13.00 -12.64
C SER A 294 -15.21 12.00 -11.55
N ILE A 295 -15.39 12.48 -10.33
CA ILE A 295 -15.77 11.66 -9.17
C ILE A 295 -17.14 12.13 -8.69
N ASP A 296 -18.05 11.19 -8.44
CA ASP A 296 -19.36 11.50 -7.88
C ASP A 296 -19.41 11.35 -6.35
N ASN A 297 -20.53 11.73 -5.74
CA ASN A 297 -20.71 11.72 -4.28
C ASN A 297 -20.67 10.32 -3.64
N ASN A 298 -20.62 9.26 -4.45
CA ASN A 298 -20.52 7.88 -3.99
C ASN A 298 -19.13 7.29 -4.29
N ASP A 299 -18.12 8.13 -4.55
CA ASP A 299 -16.76 7.74 -4.92
C ASP A 299 -16.70 6.88 -6.21
N ASN A 300 -17.68 7.01 -7.11
CA ASN A 300 -17.51 6.45 -8.45
C ASN A 300 -16.64 7.38 -9.28
N SER A 301 -15.55 6.84 -9.79
CA SER A 301 -14.70 7.50 -10.79
C SER A 301 -15.23 7.22 -12.19
N TRP A 302 -15.38 8.29 -12.97
CA TRP A 302 -15.86 8.28 -14.33
C TRP A 302 -14.78 8.83 -15.25
N ILE A 303 -14.68 8.27 -16.46
CA ILE A 303 -13.81 8.78 -17.50
C ILE A 303 -14.64 9.26 -18.69
N THR A 304 -14.41 10.51 -19.08
CA THR A 304 -15.04 11.16 -20.22
C THR A 304 -14.02 11.29 -21.34
N SER A 305 -14.46 11.02 -22.58
CA SER A 305 -13.68 11.19 -23.80
C SER A 305 -14.36 12.14 -24.78
N GLY A 306 -13.55 12.94 -25.47
CA GLY A 306 -14.01 13.89 -26.48
C GLY A 306 -14.75 15.12 -25.93
N GLY A 307 -14.89 16.12 -26.80
CA GLY A 307 -15.37 17.47 -26.45
C GLY A 307 -14.23 18.44 -26.12
N GLU A 308 -14.51 19.74 -26.11
CA GLU A 308 -13.58 20.71 -25.50
C GLU A 308 -13.70 20.57 -23.97
N ALA A 309 -12.62 20.17 -23.30
CA ALA A 309 -12.58 20.09 -21.85
C ALA A 309 -12.55 21.52 -21.26
N SER A 310 -13.68 22.01 -20.75
CA SER A 310 -13.73 23.31 -20.07
C SER A 310 -13.94 23.12 -18.57
N LEU A 311 -12.91 23.42 -17.78
CA LEU A 311 -13.05 23.61 -16.33
C LEU A 311 -13.78 24.94 -16.08
N ILE A 312 -15.01 24.90 -15.57
CA ILE A 312 -15.67 26.11 -15.07
C ILE A 312 -15.44 26.17 -13.55
N HIS A 313 -14.52 27.04 -13.13
CA HIS A 313 -14.34 27.37 -11.72
C HIS A 313 -15.52 28.23 -11.24
N SER A 314 -16.58 27.62 -10.73
CA SER A 314 -17.42 28.30 -9.73
C SER A 314 -16.74 28.17 -8.38
N THR A 315 -16.38 29.30 -7.79
CA THR A 315 -15.74 29.39 -6.48
C THR A 315 -16.45 28.48 -5.47
N GLU A 316 -15.70 27.49 -4.98
CA GLU A 316 -16.01 26.50 -3.94
C GLU A 316 -16.54 25.11 -4.36
N GLU A 317 -17.02 24.91 -5.60
CA GLU A 317 -17.31 23.58 -6.15
C GLU A 317 -17.03 23.59 -7.66
N ALA A 318 -16.11 22.74 -8.14
CA ALA A 318 -15.83 22.63 -9.57
C ALA A 318 -17.10 22.16 -10.30
N THR A 319 -17.62 22.98 -11.23
CA THR A 319 -18.76 22.60 -12.06
C THR A 319 -18.25 22.10 -13.40
N PHE A 320 -18.58 20.84 -13.70
CA PHE A 320 -18.15 20.14 -14.91
C PHE A 320 -19.13 20.40 -16.05
N THR A 321 -18.67 21.04 -17.13
CA THR A 321 -19.45 21.11 -18.38
C THR A 321 -18.66 20.42 -19.47
N SER A 322 -19.15 19.26 -19.90
CA SER A 322 -18.67 18.62 -21.11
C SER A 322 -19.56 19.04 -22.29
N THR A 323 -18.97 19.29 -23.45
CA THR A 323 -19.73 19.69 -24.64
C THR A 323 -20.63 18.56 -25.16
N VAL A 324 -21.61 18.96 -25.98
CA VAL A 324 -22.40 18.04 -26.84
C VAL A 324 -21.42 17.14 -27.61
N ASP A 325 -21.70 15.83 -27.66
CA ASP A 325 -20.92 14.73 -28.29
C ASP A 325 -19.82 14.04 -27.46
N SER A 326 -19.61 14.40 -26.20
CA SER A 326 -18.70 13.67 -25.31
C SER A 326 -19.24 12.30 -24.88
N ARG A 327 -18.34 11.34 -24.65
CA ARG A 327 -18.68 9.96 -24.24
C ARG A 327 -18.16 9.64 -22.85
N ILE A 328 -18.98 9.06 -22.00
CA ILE A 328 -18.63 8.75 -20.60
C ILE A 328 -18.77 7.27 -20.28
N SER A 329 -17.79 6.73 -19.56
CA SER A 329 -17.82 5.36 -19.04
C SER A 329 -17.40 5.33 -17.57
N LEU A 330 -17.95 4.39 -16.82
CA LEU A 330 -17.53 4.14 -15.44
C LEU A 330 -16.10 3.56 -15.45
N LEU A 331 -15.21 4.13 -14.65
CA LEU A 331 -13.82 3.69 -14.51
C LEU A 331 -13.64 2.81 -13.28
N LEU A 332 -14.00 3.33 -12.09
CA LEU A 332 -13.85 2.62 -10.83
C LEU A 332 -15.07 2.90 -9.93
N PRO A 333 -15.86 1.88 -9.55
CA PRO A 333 -17.04 2.09 -8.73
C PRO A 333 -16.74 2.12 -7.23
N GLY A 334 -17.27 3.13 -6.52
CA GLY A 334 -17.38 3.15 -5.06
C GLY A 334 -16.07 3.05 -4.28
N ILE A 335 -14.96 3.50 -4.87
CA ILE A 335 -13.64 3.45 -4.23
C ILE A 335 -13.02 4.84 -4.28
N GLU A 336 -12.70 5.36 -3.11
CA GLU A 336 -12.06 6.66 -2.95
C GLU A 336 -10.73 6.71 -3.72
N LEU A 337 -10.66 7.64 -4.66
CA LEU A 337 -9.46 7.96 -5.41
C LEU A 337 -8.53 8.81 -4.53
N LYS A 338 -7.27 8.39 -4.43
CA LYS A 338 -6.24 9.11 -3.67
C LYS A 338 -5.35 9.95 -4.58
N GLU A 339 -5.14 9.51 -5.82
CA GLU A 339 -4.27 10.20 -6.78
C GLU A 339 -4.60 9.74 -8.20
N GLU A 340 -4.50 10.65 -9.17
CA GLU A 340 -4.74 10.37 -10.59
C GLU A 340 -3.72 11.08 -11.47
N LYS A 341 -3.10 10.33 -12.38
CA LYS A 341 -1.99 10.82 -13.22
C LYS A 341 -2.14 10.28 -14.64
N PHE A 342 -2.12 11.17 -15.63
CA PHE A 342 -2.10 10.79 -17.04
C PHE A 342 -0.66 10.64 -17.53
N SER A 343 -0.40 9.67 -18.40
CA SER A 343 0.87 9.62 -19.12
C SER A 343 1.00 10.86 -20.01
N LYS A 344 2.24 11.27 -20.28
CA LYS A 344 2.47 12.52 -21.04
C LYS A 344 1.85 12.52 -22.44
N ASP A 345 1.74 11.35 -23.05
CA ASP A 345 1.12 11.15 -24.37
C ASP A 345 -0.39 10.83 -24.31
N SER A 346 -1.00 10.90 -23.13
CA SER A 346 -2.43 10.68 -22.90
C SER A 346 -2.95 9.30 -23.31
N LYS A 347 -2.06 8.29 -23.37
CA LYS A 347 -2.43 6.90 -23.68
C LYS A 347 -2.66 6.01 -22.47
N TYR A 348 -2.11 6.39 -21.33
CA TYR A 348 -2.28 5.64 -20.08
C TYR A 348 -2.77 6.57 -18.98
N LEU A 349 -3.53 5.98 -18.07
CA LEU A 349 -3.98 6.60 -16.82
C LEU A 349 -3.53 5.70 -15.68
N ALA A 350 -2.84 6.27 -14.70
CA ALA A 350 -2.61 5.62 -13.42
C ALA A 350 -3.55 6.24 -12.40
N ILE A 351 -4.24 5.39 -11.65
CA ILE A 351 -5.02 5.80 -10.50
C ILE A 351 -4.53 5.11 -9.24
N ARG A 352 -4.55 5.82 -8.12
CA ARG A 352 -4.18 5.30 -6.81
C ARG A 352 -5.39 5.28 -5.91
N THR A 353 -5.62 4.15 -5.25
CA THR A 353 -6.54 4.01 -4.12
C THR A 353 -5.72 3.90 -2.83
N ALA A 354 -6.35 3.65 -1.68
CA ALA A 354 -5.60 3.39 -0.46
C ALA A 354 -4.62 2.20 -0.60
N GLU A 355 -4.99 1.16 -1.34
CA GLU A 355 -4.24 -0.11 -1.36
C GLU A 355 -3.56 -0.41 -2.70
N LYS A 356 -4.04 0.21 -3.78
CA LYS A 356 -3.65 -0.17 -5.14
C LYS A 356 -3.27 1.02 -6.00
N VAL A 357 -2.31 0.81 -6.88
CA VAL A 357 -2.13 1.56 -8.13
C VAL A 357 -2.69 0.71 -9.25
N ILE A 358 -3.62 1.27 -10.02
CA ILE A 358 -4.23 0.62 -11.18
C ILE A 358 -3.84 1.42 -12.42
N ILE A 359 -3.30 0.72 -13.43
CA ILE A 359 -2.88 1.32 -14.70
C ILE A 359 -3.88 0.91 -15.77
N TYR A 360 -4.43 1.89 -16.47
CA TYR A 360 -5.33 1.71 -17.59
C TYR A 360 -4.67 2.17 -18.89
N GLN A 361 -4.84 1.40 -19.95
CA GLN A 361 -4.68 1.88 -21.32
C GLN A 361 -5.98 2.56 -21.74
N LEU A 362 -5.87 3.75 -22.34
CA LEU A 362 -6.98 4.58 -22.77
C LEU A 362 -7.32 4.35 -24.25
N GLY A 363 -8.61 4.42 -24.58
CA GLY A 363 -9.10 4.34 -25.96
C GLY A 363 -9.10 2.93 -26.56
N CYS A 364 -8.83 1.90 -25.75
CA CYS A 364 -9.01 0.52 -26.15
C CYS A 364 -10.47 0.08 -25.94
N THR A 365 -10.89 -0.92 -26.70
CA THR A 365 -12.18 -1.59 -26.53
C THR A 365 -11.92 -3.04 -26.15
N THR A 366 -12.51 -3.51 -25.06
CA THR A 366 -12.55 -4.94 -24.76
C THR A 366 -13.46 -5.62 -25.80
N GLU A 367 -12.91 -6.45 -26.67
CA GLU A 367 -13.68 -7.30 -27.59
C GLU A 367 -14.52 -8.35 -26.86
#